data_AF-A0A4R3L7A1-F1
#
_entry.id   AF-A0A4R3L7A1-F1
#
_cell.length_a   1.000
_cell.length_b   1.000
_cell.length_c   1.000
_cell.angle_alpha   90.00
_cell.angle_beta   90.00
_cell.angle_gamma   90.00
#
_symmetry.space_group_name_H-M   'P 1'
#
loop_
_entity.id
_entity.type
_entity.pdbx_description
1 polymer ?
#
loop_
_entity_poly.entity_id
_entity_poly.type
_entity_poly.pdbx_seq_one_letter_code
_entity_poly.pdbx_strand_id
1 'polypeptide(L)'
;MEQWIFWGAALYVAMFFLVKFLSKYFGNYYHNKAYHLVMITHNSQQSIEWMIRSYHFWNVTKGKYRKNSLLTCIDLGSTDDTLVILQRLQHRYPQLQIIKMSPFPSEDEAIQQWLLSQKQNKEKLIVLDLRLGDIEKESERFLA
;
A
#
# COMPACT_ATOMS: atom_id res chain seq x y z
N MET A 1 9.95 18.00 -44.61
CA MET A 1 8.86 17.43 -43.77
C MET A 1 9.23 16.10 -43.11
N GLU A 2 10.18 15.33 -43.65
CA GLU A 2 10.54 13.99 -43.13
C GLU A 2 11.39 13.99 -41.84
N GLN A 3 12.09 15.08 -41.54
CA GLN A 3 12.96 15.16 -40.34
C GLN A 3 12.20 15.05 -39.01
N TRP A 4 10.94 15.49 -38.97
CA TRP A 4 10.10 15.41 -37.76
C TRP A 4 9.81 13.97 -37.34
N ILE A 5 9.73 13.06 -38.30
CA ILE A 5 9.49 11.64 -38.05
C ILE A 5 10.72 11.02 -37.37
N PHE A 6 11.92 11.35 -37.85
CA PHE A 6 13.17 10.89 -37.25
C PHE A 6 13.36 11.43 -35.82
N TRP A 7 13.06 12.72 -35.59
CA TRP A 7 13.11 13.30 -34.25
C TRP A 7 12.08 12.67 -33.30
N GLY A 8 10.86 12.40 -33.78
CA GLY A 8 9.84 11.71 -33.00
C GLY A 8 10.26 10.28 -32.63
N ALA A 9 10.81 9.53 -33.58
CA ALA A 9 11.32 8.18 -33.33
C ALA A 9 12.50 8.19 -32.35
N ALA A 10 13.45 9.11 -32.51
CA ALA A 10 14.58 9.27 -31.61
C ALA A 10 14.14 9.62 -30.18
N LEU A 11 13.18 10.53 -30.03
CA LEU A 11 12.60 10.90 -28.74
C LEU A 11 11.91 9.70 -28.07
N TYR A 12 11.14 8.92 -28.83
CA TYR A 12 10.46 7.73 -28.32
C TYR A 12 11.47 6.70 -27.79
N VAL A 13 12.53 6.43 -28.55
CA VAL A 13 13.60 5.52 -28.14
C VAL A 13 14.32 6.04 -26.89
N ALA A 14 14.66 7.33 -26.86
CA ALA A 14 15.28 7.95 -25.70
C ALA A 14 14.38 7.85 -24.44
N MET A 15 13.08 8.09 -24.57
CA MET A 15 12.12 7.99 -23.47
C MET A 15 11.99 6.54 -22.98
N PHE A 16 11.97 5.56 -23.88
CA PHE A 16 11.95 4.14 -23.52
C PHE A 16 13.19 3.73 -22.72
N PHE A 17 14.37 4.17 -23.14
CA PHE A 17 15.62 3.92 -22.40
C PHE A 17 15.66 4.66 -21.05
N LEU A 18 15.18 5.90 -21.00
CA LEU A 18 15.08 6.69 -19.77
C LEU A 18 14.20 5.97 -18.74
N VAL A 19 13.01 5.51 -19.15
CA VAL A 19 12.09 4.75 -18.29
C VAL A 19 12.74 3.46 -17.79
N LYS A 20 13.44 2.71 -18.66
CA LYS A 20 14.16 1.50 -18.24
C LYS A 20 15.31 1.81 -17.27
N PHE A 21 16.04 2.89 -17.50
CA PHE A 21 17.15 3.31 -16.65
C PHE A 21 16.64 3.73 -15.26
N LEU A 22 15.63 4.60 -15.21
CA LEU A 22 14.97 5.02 -13.97
C LEU A 22 14.39 3.80 -13.24
N SER A 23 13.68 2.91 -13.95
CA SER A 23 13.13 1.69 -13.35
C SER A 23 14.21 0.78 -12.76
N LYS A 24 15.40 0.70 -13.35
CA LYS A 24 16.52 -0.08 -12.82
C LYS A 24 17.14 0.60 -11.58
N TYR A 25 17.28 1.92 -11.63
CA TYR A 25 17.86 2.72 -10.56
C TYR A 25 16.96 2.72 -9.30
N PHE A 26 15.66 2.96 -9.47
CA PHE A 26 14.68 2.90 -8.39
C PHE A 26 14.31 1.46 -7.99
N GLY A 27 14.37 0.50 -8.92
CA GLY A 27 14.04 -0.90 -8.67
C GLY A 27 14.98 -1.60 -7.69
N ASN A 28 16.24 -1.15 -7.62
CA ASN A 28 17.25 -1.73 -6.71
C ASN A 28 17.10 -1.29 -5.25
N TYR A 29 16.43 -0.19 -4.95
CA TYR A 29 16.18 0.25 -3.57
C TYR A 29 15.15 -0.62 -2.83
N TYR A 30 14.29 -1.33 -3.57
CA TYR A 30 13.23 -2.19 -3.03
C TYR A 30 13.54 -3.68 -3.18
N HIS A 31 14.79 -4.09 -2.97
CA HIS A 31 15.19 -5.50 -2.97
C HIS A 31 14.67 -6.31 -1.76
N ASN A 32 13.97 -5.64 -0.84
CA ASN A 32 13.23 -6.31 0.23
C ASN A 32 11.90 -6.85 -0.31
N LYS A 33 11.95 -8.14 -0.67
CA LYS A 33 10.81 -8.91 -1.17
C LYS A 33 9.76 -9.18 -0.09
N ALA A 34 9.13 -8.15 0.47
CA ALA A 34 8.04 -8.33 1.43
C ALA A 34 6.77 -8.74 0.70
N TYR A 35 6.29 -9.96 0.94
CA TYR A 35 5.12 -10.52 0.25
C TYR A 35 3.80 -10.13 0.94
N HIS A 36 3.85 -9.72 2.22
CA HIS A 36 2.67 -9.39 3.01
C HIS A 36 2.74 -7.95 3.52
N LEU A 37 1.83 -7.10 3.06
CA LEU A 37 1.62 -5.77 3.63
C LEU A 37 0.47 -5.83 4.63
N VAL A 38 0.72 -5.30 5.83
CA VAL A 38 -0.25 -5.15 6.90
C VAL A 38 -0.46 -3.67 7.14
N MET A 39 -1.70 -3.20 7.02
CA MET A 39 -2.08 -1.83 7.33
C MET A 39 -2.91 -1.80 8.60
N ILE A 40 -2.52 -0.97 9.57
CA ILE A 40 -3.28 -0.74 10.79
C ILE A 40 -4.06 0.55 10.61
N THR A 41 -5.37 0.52 10.84
CA THR A 41 -6.29 1.65 10.62
C THR A 41 -7.17 1.90 11.83
N HIS A 42 -7.35 3.18 12.15
CA HIS A 42 -8.36 3.67 13.09
C HIS A 42 -8.77 5.07 12.64
N ASN A 43 -10.02 5.22 12.21
CA ASN A 43 -10.56 6.47 11.65
C ASN A 43 -9.75 7.04 10.46
N SER A 44 -9.32 6.18 9.54
CA SER A 44 -8.43 6.51 8.42
C SER A 44 -9.15 6.67 7.07
N GLN A 45 -10.42 7.10 7.07
CA GLN A 45 -11.27 7.22 5.87
C GLN A 45 -10.61 7.98 4.72
N GLN A 46 -9.87 9.06 5.03
CA GLN A 46 -9.25 9.93 4.01
C GLN A 46 -8.04 9.26 3.32
N SER A 47 -7.26 8.49 4.07
CA SER A 47 -5.97 7.95 3.63
C SER A 47 -6.09 6.52 3.08
N ILE A 48 -6.99 5.71 3.63
CA ILE A 48 -7.05 4.26 3.37
C ILE A 48 -7.35 3.90 1.91
N GLU A 49 -8.27 4.62 1.26
CA GLU A 49 -8.66 4.31 -0.12
C GLU A 49 -7.48 4.52 -1.08
N TRP A 50 -6.85 5.69 -1.00
CA TRP A 50 -5.73 6.03 -1.87
C TRP A 50 -4.55 5.09 -1.67
N MET A 51 -4.30 4.71 -0.41
CA MET A 51 -3.18 3.83 -0.09
C MET A 51 -3.37 2.42 -0.67
N ILE A 52 -4.56 1.82 -0.50
CA ILE A 52 -4.90 0.52 -1.09
C ILE A 52 -4.81 0.59 -2.62
N ARG A 53 -5.43 1.61 -3.24
CA ARG A 53 -5.42 1.76 -4.71
C ARG A 53 -4.01 1.91 -5.26
N SER A 54 -3.18 2.71 -4.60
CA SER A 54 -1.79 2.92 -4.99
C SER A 54 -0.98 1.64 -4.84
N TYR A 55 -1.12 0.92 -3.73
CA TYR A 55 -0.45 -0.35 -3.51
C TYR A 55 -0.75 -1.37 -4.61
N HIS A 56 -2.04 -1.53 -4.95
CA HIS A 56 -2.44 -2.42 -6.05
C HIS A 56 -1.90 -1.96 -7.40
N PHE A 57 -1.99 -0.66 -7.71
CA PHE A 57 -1.46 -0.10 -8.95
C PHE A 57 0.05 -0.38 -9.11
N TRP A 58 0.84 -0.13 -8.06
CA TRP A 58 2.28 -0.38 -8.08
C TRP A 58 2.65 -1.86 -8.15
N ASN A 59 1.83 -2.75 -7.58
CA ASN A 59 2.05 -4.19 -7.69
C ASN A 59 1.74 -4.73 -9.08
N VAL A 60 0.75 -4.17 -9.79
CA VAL A 60 0.44 -4.56 -11.17
C VAL A 60 1.52 -4.06 -12.13
N THR A 61 1.98 -2.81 -12.00
CA THR A 61 2.96 -2.22 -12.93
C THR A 61 4.35 -2.86 -12.85
N LYS A 62 4.70 -3.49 -11.73
CA LYS A 62 5.98 -4.20 -11.56
C LYS A 62 6.04 -5.56 -12.28
N GLY A 63 5.05 -5.91 -13.10
CA GLY A 63 5.09 -6.96 -14.13
C GLY A 63 5.14 -8.41 -13.61
N LYS A 64 5.44 -8.59 -12.33
CA LYS A 64 5.12 -9.80 -11.61
C LYS A 64 3.83 -9.48 -10.88
N TYR A 65 2.71 -10.01 -11.38
CA TYR A 65 1.65 -10.43 -10.46
C TYR A 65 2.38 -11.21 -9.37
N ARG A 66 2.68 -10.57 -8.23
CA ARG A 66 2.96 -11.31 -7.03
C ARG A 66 1.63 -11.97 -6.76
N LYS A 67 1.45 -13.15 -7.34
CA LYS A 67 0.30 -14.03 -7.15
C LYS A 67 0.03 -14.27 -5.66
N ASN A 68 1.00 -13.91 -4.82
CA ASN A 68 1.02 -14.03 -3.37
C ASN A 68 1.29 -12.68 -2.67
N SER A 69 1.00 -11.51 -3.26
CA SER A 69 1.04 -10.26 -2.48
C SER A 69 -0.19 -10.19 -1.60
N LEU A 70 -0.04 -10.55 -0.34
CA LEU A 70 -1.11 -10.50 0.64
C LEU A 70 -1.23 -9.08 1.19
N LEU A 71 -2.45 -8.56 1.25
CA LEU A 71 -2.76 -7.29 1.89
C LEU A 71 -3.75 -7.55 3.01
N THR A 72 -3.36 -7.23 4.24
CA THR A 72 -4.24 -7.33 5.41
C THR A 72 -4.44 -5.96 6.01
N CYS A 73 -5.69 -5.52 6.13
CA CYS A 73 -6.06 -4.33 6.89
C CYS A 73 -6.60 -4.75 8.25
N ILE A 74 -6.03 -4.18 9.32
CA ILE A 74 -6.48 -4.35 10.69
C ILE A 74 -7.21 -3.06 11.08
N ASP A 75 -8.52 -3.15 11.21
CA ASP A 75 -9.38 -2.08 11.70
C ASP A 75 -9.57 -2.20 13.21
N LEU A 76 -9.14 -1.19 13.96
CA LEU A 76 -9.22 -1.15 15.43
C LEU A 76 -10.56 -0.61 15.93
N GLY A 77 -11.64 -0.87 15.20
CA GLY A 77 -12.97 -0.39 15.58
C GLY A 77 -13.23 1.07 15.20
N SER A 78 -12.87 1.45 13.97
CA SER A 78 -13.19 2.79 13.46
C SER A 78 -14.69 3.10 13.55
N THR A 79 -15.02 4.35 13.87
CA THR A 79 -16.40 4.85 13.97
C THR A 79 -16.84 5.64 12.74
N ASP A 80 -15.90 5.95 11.84
CA ASP A 80 -16.12 6.60 10.56
C ASP A 80 -16.42 5.59 9.42
N ASP A 81 -16.43 6.07 8.17
CA ASP A 81 -16.70 5.20 7.02
C ASP A 81 -15.51 4.29 6.65
N THR A 82 -14.42 4.23 7.44
CA THR A 82 -13.23 3.42 7.12
C THR A 82 -13.60 1.98 6.83
N LEU A 83 -14.45 1.37 7.67
CA LEU A 83 -14.86 -0.02 7.50
C LEU A 83 -15.70 -0.22 6.23
N VAL A 84 -16.60 0.71 5.92
CA VAL A 84 -17.44 0.69 4.71
C VAL A 84 -16.56 0.78 3.46
N ILE A 85 -15.56 1.66 3.48
CA ILE A 85 -14.59 1.82 2.41
C ILE A 85 -13.77 0.54 2.21
N LEU A 86 -13.28 -0.07 3.31
CA LEU A 86 -12.54 -1.32 3.27
C LEU A 86 -13.38 -2.45 2.65
N GLN A 87 -14.62 -2.62 3.08
CA GLN A 87 -15.53 -3.64 2.53
C GLN A 87 -15.77 -3.44 1.03
N ARG A 88 -16.02 -2.20 0.60
CA ARG A 88 -16.15 -1.86 -0.83
C ARG A 88 -14.87 -2.19 -1.61
N LEU A 89 -13.70 -1.91 -1.04
CA LEU A 89 -12.41 -2.20 -1.66
C LEU A 89 -12.11 -3.70 -1.70
N GLN A 90 -12.56 -4.49 -0.72
CA GLN A 90 -12.42 -5.94 -0.71
C GLN A 90 -13.16 -6.58 -1.88
N HIS A 91 -14.34 -6.06 -2.25
CA HIS A 91 -15.05 -6.52 -3.45
C HIS A 91 -14.24 -6.27 -4.73
N ARG A 92 -13.52 -5.15 -4.80
CA ARG A 92 -12.66 -4.79 -5.94
C ARG A 92 -11.32 -5.53 -5.95
N TYR A 93 -10.80 -5.86 -4.78
CA TYR A 93 -9.49 -6.49 -4.57
C TYR A 93 -9.66 -7.74 -3.68
N PRO A 94 -10.02 -8.91 -4.24
CA PRO A 94 -10.34 -10.10 -3.46
C PRO A 94 -9.22 -10.63 -2.55
N GLN A 95 -7.98 -10.25 -2.82
CA GLN A 95 -6.80 -10.57 -2.00
C GLN A 95 -6.67 -9.69 -0.74
N LEU A 96 -7.53 -8.67 -0.58
CA LEU A 96 -7.60 -7.83 0.60
C LEU A 96 -8.31 -8.59 1.74
N GLN A 97 -7.58 -8.85 2.81
CA GLN A 97 -8.13 -9.36 4.05
C GLN A 97 -8.43 -8.22 5.00
N ILE A 98 -9.60 -8.25 5.63
CA ILE A 98 -9.99 -7.26 6.63
C ILE A 98 -10.12 -7.99 7.96
N ILE A 99 -9.40 -7.52 8.98
CA ILE A 99 -9.46 -8.01 10.34
C ILE A 99 -10.05 -6.88 11.16
N LYS A 100 -11.22 -7.11 11.75
CA LYS A 100 -11.81 -6.19 12.71
C LYS A 100 -11.36 -6.61 14.10
N MET A 101 -10.55 -5.78 14.75
CA MET A 101 -10.27 -5.92 16.17
C MET A 101 -11.34 -5.12 16.91
N SER A 102 -12.18 -5.84 17.65
CA SER A 102 -13.08 -5.25 18.63
C SER A 102 -12.28 -4.45 19.66
N PRO A 103 -12.88 -3.48 20.37
CA PRO A 103 -12.19 -2.73 21.41
C PRO A 103 -11.73 -3.69 22.52
N PHE A 104 -10.49 -4.15 22.39
CA PHE A 104 -9.74 -4.78 23.46
C PHE A 104 -9.27 -3.68 24.42
N PRO A 105 -9.08 -3.98 25.72
CA PRO A 105 -8.48 -3.02 26.64
C PRO A 105 -7.05 -2.58 26.23
N SER A 106 -6.41 -3.28 25.30
CA SER A 106 -5.07 -3.01 24.78
C SER A 106 -4.97 -3.36 23.28
N GLU A 107 -5.39 -2.44 22.40
CA GLU A 107 -5.33 -2.60 20.94
C GLU A 107 -3.92 -3.01 20.45
N ASP A 108 -2.89 -2.38 21.01
CA ASP A 108 -1.50 -2.67 20.63
C ASP A 108 -1.09 -4.11 21.00
N GLU A 109 -1.58 -4.67 22.11
CA GLU A 109 -1.29 -6.06 22.46
C GLU A 109 -1.95 -7.04 21.49
N ALA A 110 -3.18 -6.76 21.07
CA ALA A 110 -3.89 -7.55 20.07
C ALA A 110 -3.16 -7.51 18.70
N ILE A 111 -2.68 -6.34 18.29
CA ILE A 111 -1.86 -6.18 17.08
C ILE A 111 -0.56 -6.98 17.22
N GLN A 112 0.16 -6.85 18.33
CA GLN A 112 1.42 -7.56 18.55
C GLN A 112 1.21 -9.08 18.55
N GLN A 113 0.19 -9.58 19.23
CA GLN A 113 -0.15 -11.01 19.21
C GLN A 113 -0.45 -11.51 17.80
N TRP A 114 -1.21 -10.74 17.03
CA TRP A 114 -1.48 -11.08 15.64
C TRP A 114 -0.20 -11.08 14.80
N LEU A 115 0.65 -10.06 14.90
CA LEU A 115 1.93 -9.99 14.19
C LEU A 115 2.86 -11.16 14.56
N LEU A 116 2.90 -11.55 15.83
CA LEU A 116 3.68 -12.71 16.29
C LEU A 116 3.15 -14.03 15.69
N SER A 117 1.83 -14.18 15.54
CA SER A 117 1.23 -15.35 14.88
C SER A 117 1.66 -15.47 13.41
N GLN A 118 1.84 -14.33 12.72
CA GLN A 118 2.24 -14.31 11.32
C GLN A 118 3.75 -14.55 11.11
N LYS A 119 4.59 -14.18 12.09
CA LYS A 119 6.05 -14.41 12.02
C LYS A 119 6.43 -15.89 11.88
N GLN A 120 5.57 -16.81 12.35
CA GLN A 120 5.79 -18.25 12.21
C GLN A 120 5.78 -18.70 10.73
N ASN A 121 5.14 -17.95 9.84
CA ASN A 121 5.00 -18.27 8.43
C ASN A 121 6.24 -17.95 7.58
N LYS A 122 7.33 -17.44 8.18
CA LYS A 122 8.62 -17.05 7.54
C LYS A 122 8.51 -16.00 6.41
N GLU A 123 7.33 -15.50 6.08
CA GLU A 123 7.16 -14.46 5.08
C GLU A 123 7.59 -13.09 5.61
N LYS A 124 8.24 -12.31 4.75
CA LYS A 124 8.65 -10.95 5.11
C LYS A 124 7.42 -10.03 5.12
N LEU A 125 7.04 -9.61 6.31
CA LEU A 125 5.91 -8.75 6.60
C LEU A 125 6.35 -7.28 6.71
N ILE A 126 5.63 -6.38 6.05
CA ILE A 126 5.76 -4.93 6.24
C ILE A 126 4.50 -4.45 6.95
N VAL A 127 4.68 -3.76 8.08
CA VAL A 127 3.59 -3.09 8.80
C VAL A 127 3.61 -1.62 8.42
N LEU A 128 2.45 -1.08 8.11
CA LEU A 128 2.22 0.34 7.89
C LEU A 128 1.11 0.80 8.83
N ASP A 129 1.45 1.70 9.74
CA ASP A 129 0.51 2.26 10.70
C ASP A 129 -0.05 3.57 10.15
N LEU A 130 -1.35 3.58 9.81
CA LEU A 130 -2.01 4.77 9.28
C LEU A 130 -2.44 5.75 10.37
N ARG A 131 -2.48 5.30 11.63
CA ARG A 131 -2.86 6.15 12.77
C ARG A 131 -1.90 7.33 12.91
N LEU A 132 -0.61 7.09 12.73
CA LEU A 132 0.44 8.12 12.85
C LEU A 132 0.32 9.20 11.77
N GLY A 133 0.07 8.81 10.52
CA GLY A 133 0.01 9.74 9.40
C GLY A 133 -1.23 10.65 9.43
N ASP A 134 -2.33 10.18 10.01
CA ASP A 134 -3.54 10.99 10.17
C ASP A 134 -3.40 11.99 11.34
N ILE A 135 -2.69 11.63 12.43
CA ILE A 135 -2.35 12.54 13.54
C ILE A 135 -1.48 13.72 13.07
N GLU A 136 -0.45 13.45 12.25
CA GLU A 136 0.42 14.50 11.70
C GLU A 136 -0.36 15.49 10.82
N LYS A 137 -1.24 14.99 9.95
CA LYS A 137 -2.08 15.84 9.07
C LYS A 137 -3.11 16.65 9.84
N GLU A 138 -3.66 16.08 10.91
CA GLU A 138 -4.61 16.78 11.77
C GLU A 138 -3.90 17.92 12.52
N SER A 139 -2.73 17.66 13.09
CA SER A 139 -1.88 18.68 13.72
C SER A 139 -1.53 19.83 12.77
N GLU A 140 -1.12 19.53 11.53
CA GLU A 140 -0.82 20.56 10.52
C GLU A 140 -2.04 21.42 10.15
N ARG A 141 -3.24 20.83 10.09
CA ARG A 141 -4.49 21.59 9.83
C ARG A 141 -4.88 22.51 10.97
N PHE A 142 -4.56 22.17 12.23
CA PHE A 142 -4.81 23.04 13.38
C PHE A 142 -3.82 24.19 13.50
N LEU A 143 -2.68 24.12 12.81
CA LEU A 143 -1.62 25.15 12.82
C LEU A 143 -1.69 26.11 11.61
N ALA A 144 -2.56 25.86 10.63
CA ALA A 144 -2.76 26.67 9.42
C ALA A 144 -4.01 27.56 9.52
#